data_AF-A0AAV6WZA2-F1
#
_entry.id   AF-A0AAV6WZA2-F1
#
_cell.length_a   1.000
_cell.length_b   1.000
_cell.length_c   1.000
_cell.angle_alpha   90.00
_cell.angle_beta   90.00
_cell.angle_gamma   90.00
#
_symmetry.space_group_name_H-M   'P 1'
#
loop_
_entity.id
_entity.type
_entity.pdbx_description
1 polymer ?
#
loop_
_entity_poly.entity_id
_entity_poly.type
_entity_poly.pdbx_seq_one_letter_code
_entity_poly.pdbx_strand_id
1 'polypeptide(L)'
;MNMWSVLPDELWRRIMEIGIETESLDYKAICCLSATCRRLRRLADDDLIWLHLLLLSDFAYPGTDFNLSNFDTVKFKTIYKIRYEKERVLAECVREFQERQLRYTQEVQRISERMAEMRNAAMAGNEGVLFWA
;
A
#
# COMPACT_ATOMS: atom_id res chain seq x y z
N MET A 1 -17.11 -35.43 3.88
CA MET A 1 -15.95 -35.72 3.02
C MET A 1 -15.45 -34.39 2.48
N ASN A 2 -14.30 -33.88 2.97
CA ASN A 2 -13.81 -32.56 2.58
C ASN A 2 -13.31 -32.63 1.13
N MET A 3 -14.06 -32.06 0.19
CA MET A 3 -13.72 -31.98 -1.24
C MET A 3 -12.30 -31.42 -1.48
N TRP A 4 -11.82 -30.59 -0.56
CA TRP A 4 -10.51 -29.93 -0.55
C TRP A 4 -9.30 -30.87 -0.48
N SER A 5 -9.44 -32.08 0.06
CA SER A 5 -8.31 -33.02 0.20
C SER A 5 -8.07 -33.91 -1.03
N VAL A 6 -8.96 -33.88 -2.03
CA VAL A 6 -8.91 -34.79 -3.19
C VAL A 6 -8.10 -34.22 -4.35
N LEU A 7 -8.12 -32.90 -4.52
CA LEU A 7 -7.39 -32.24 -5.61
C LEU A 7 -5.87 -32.41 -5.41
N PRO A 8 -5.05 -32.75 -6.42
CA PRO A 8 -3.58 -32.78 -6.34
C PRO A 8 -2.91 -31.44 -6.01
N ASP A 9 -1.65 -31.46 -5.55
CA ASP A 9 -0.92 -30.25 -5.15
C ASP A 9 -0.66 -29.32 -6.34
N GLU A 10 -0.44 -29.88 -7.52
CA GLU A 10 -0.20 -29.16 -8.77
C GLU A 10 -1.41 -28.31 -9.17
N LEU A 11 -2.61 -28.85 -9.00
CA LEU A 11 -3.85 -28.12 -9.28
C LEU A 11 -4.11 -27.05 -8.22
N TRP A 12 -3.79 -27.32 -6.95
CA TRP A 12 -3.85 -26.27 -5.92
C TRP A 12 -2.87 -25.13 -6.19
N ARG A 13 -1.64 -25.44 -6.61
CA ARG A 13 -0.65 -24.44 -7.01
C ARG A 13 -1.18 -23.61 -8.19
N ARG A 14 -1.74 -24.26 -9.21
CA ARG A 14 -2.33 -23.56 -10.35
C ARG A 14 -3.50 -22.66 -9.97
N ILE A 15 -4.35 -23.10 -9.02
CA ILE A 15 -5.44 -22.25 -8.49
C ILE A 15 -4.88 -21.02 -7.78
N MET A 16 -3.80 -21.17 -7.00
CA MET A 16 -3.15 -20.03 -6.34
C MET A 16 -2.52 -19.08 -7.37
N GLU A 17 -1.81 -19.61 -8.37
CA GLU A 17 -1.23 -18.82 -9.48
C GLU A 17 -2.30 -18.03 -10.22
N ILE A 18 -3.40 -18.67 -10.63
CA ILE A 18 -4.54 -18.00 -11.27
C ILE A 18 -5.08 -16.91 -10.34
N GLY A 19 -5.22 -17.20 -9.05
CA GLY A 19 -5.69 -16.23 -8.08
C GLY A 19 -4.81 -14.98 -8.00
N ILE A 20 -3.49 -15.14 -8.15
CA ILE A 20 -2.51 -14.05 -8.22
C ILE A 20 -2.61 -13.32 -9.56
N GLU A 21 -2.66 -14.05 -10.67
CA GLU A 21 -2.82 -13.51 -12.04
C GLU A 21 -4.07 -12.62 -12.16
N THR A 22 -5.16 -12.98 -11.47
CA THR A 22 -6.41 -12.21 -11.46
C THR A 22 -6.53 -11.24 -10.28
N GLU A 23 -5.45 -10.98 -9.55
CA GLU A 23 -5.39 -10.07 -8.38
C GLU A 23 -6.36 -10.42 -7.23
N SER A 24 -6.94 -11.63 -7.24
CA SER A 24 -7.86 -12.11 -6.19
C SER A 24 -7.13 -12.63 -4.96
N LEU A 25 -5.82 -12.90 -5.10
CA LEU A 25 -4.98 -13.51 -4.09
C LEU A 25 -3.76 -12.61 -3.84
N ASP A 26 -3.85 -11.79 -2.80
CA ASP A 26 -2.78 -10.90 -2.36
C ASP A 26 -1.88 -11.53 -1.28
N TYR A 27 -0.87 -10.78 -0.85
CA TYR A 27 0.03 -11.17 0.24
C TYR A 27 -0.72 -11.66 1.49
N LYS A 28 -1.79 -10.95 1.88
CA LYS A 28 -2.55 -11.26 3.09
C LYS A 28 -3.35 -12.53 2.90
N ALA A 29 -4.00 -12.71 1.75
CA ALA A 29 -4.76 -13.89 1.39
C ALA A 29 -3.88 -15.15 1.39
N ILE A 30 -2.68 -15.08 0.80
CA ILE A 30 -1.71 -16.19 0.84
C ILE A 30 -1.32 -16.51 2.29
N CYS A 31 -1.04 -15.50 3.11
CA CYS A 31 -0.73 -15.70 4.53
C CYS A 31 -1.90 -16.34 5.29
N CYS A 32 -3.14 -15.91 5.04
CA CYS A 32 -4.34 -16.51 5.62
C CYS A 32 -4.48 -17.98 5.19
N LEU A 33 -4.31 -18.28 3.90
CA LEU A 33 -4.34 -19.65 3.39
C LEU A 33 -3.29 -20.53 4.06
N SER A 34 -2.08 -20.01 4.29
CA SER A 34 -1.01 -20.75 4.98
C SER A 34 -1.35 -21.13 6.43
N ALA A 35 -2.27 -20.39 7.06
CA ALA A 35 -2.74 -20.67 8.42
C ALA A 35 -3.88 -21.70 8.47
N THR A 36 -4.60 -21.94 7.36
CA THR A 36 -5.80 -22.79 7.36
C THR A 36 -5.51 -24.28 7.57
N CYS A 37 -4.52 -24.85 6.88
CA CYS A 37 -4.14 -26.25 7.02
C CYS A 37 -2.69 -26.52 6.60
N ARG A 38 -2.14 -27.67 7.02
CA ARG A 38 -0.75 -28.07 6.72
C ARG A 38 -0.43 -28.11 5.23
N ARG A 39 -1.39 -28.54 4.42
CA ARG A 39 -1.23 -28.65 2.97
C ARG A 39 -1.09 -27.28 2.31
N LEU A 40 -2.02 -26.37 2.61
CA LEU A 40 -1.99 -25.00 2.09
C LEU A 40 -0.80 -24.21 2.64
N ARG A 41 -0.35 -24.49 3.87
CA ARG A 41 0.93 -23.98 4.38
C ARG A 41 2.10 -24.37 3.49
N ARG A 42 2.24 -25.67 3.19
CA ARG A 42 3.32 -26.17 2.32
C ARG A 42 3.30 -25.52 0.95
N LEU A 43 2.11 -25.34 0.36
CA LEU A 43 1.95 -24.68 -0.94
C LEU A 43 2.26 -23.17 -0.87
N ALA A 44 1.81 -22.49 0.18
CA ALA A 44 2.12 -21.08 0.42
C ALA A 44 3.58 -20.83 0.88
N ASP A 45 4.33 -21.88 1.18
CA ASP A 45 5.78 -21.83 1.44
C ASP A 45 6.60 -22.08 0.16
N ASP A 46 5.95 -22.41 -0.96
CA ASP A 46 6.61 -22.56 -2.27
C ASP A 46 7.10 -21.20 -2.78
N ASP A 47 8.41 -21.07 -2.95
CA ASP A 47 9.05 -19.82 -3.39
C ASP A 47 8.59 -19.39 -4.80
N LEU A 48 8.08 -20.31 -5.64
CA LEU A 48 7.52 -19.96 -6.95
C LEU A 48 6.27 -19.09 -6.84
N ILE A 49 5.41 -19.34 -5.84
CA ILE A 49 4.21 -18.52 -5.59
C ILE A 49 4.62 -17.08 -5.28
N TRP A 50 5.65 -16.90 -4.47
CA TRP A 50 6.16 -15.58 -4.11
C TRP A 50 6.91 -14.90 -5.26
N LEU A 51 7.61 -15.66 -6.10
CA LEU A 51 8.20 -15.14 -7.33
C LEU A 51 7.10 -14.64 -8.28
N HIS A 52 6.06 -15.42 -8.52
CA HIS A 52 4.92 -15.02 -9.36
C HIS A 52 4.26 -13.75 -8.83
N LEU A 53 3.96 -13.70 -7.53
CA LEU A 53 3.41 -12.51 -6.89
C LEU A 53 4.35 -11.30 -7.04
N LEU A 54 5.66 -11.49 -6.89
CA LEU A 54 6.64 -10.43 -7.03
C LEU A 54 6.71 -9.88 -8.44
N LEU A 55 6.68 -10.74 -9.46
CA LEU A 55 6.74 -10.37 -10.88
C LEU A 55 5.50 -9.62 -11.35
N LEU A 56 4.33 -9.96 -10.80
CA LEU A 56 3.06 -9.32 -11.16
C LEU A 56 2.74 -8.08 -10.31
N SER A 57 3.42 -7.90 -9.17
CA SER A 57 3.25 -6.71 -8.34
C SER A 57 3.99 -5.49 -8.88
N ASP A 58 3.47 -4.29 -8.59
CA ASP A 58 4.15 -3.01 -8.83
C ASP A 58 5.51 -2.88 -8.09
N PHE A 59 5.84 -3.82 -7.20
CA PHE A 59 7.14 -3.92 -6.54
C PHE A 59 8.25 -4.44 -7.45
N ALA A 60 7.95 -4.80 -8.70
CA ALA A 60 8.94 -5.20 -9.69
C ALA A 60 9.81 -4.00 -10.08
N TYR A 61 10.95 -3.83 -9.39
CA TYR A 61 11.95 -2.84 -9.79
C TYR A 61 12.48 -3.17 -11.20
N PRO A 62 12.48 -2.22 -12.15
CA PRO A 62 13.21 -2.40 -13.40
C PRO A 62 14.71 -2.54 -13.05
N GLY A 63 15.29 -3.70 -13.37
CA GLY A 63 16.70 -4.00 -13.12
C GLY A 63 16.98 -5.06 -12.05
N THR A 64 15.96 -5.71 -11.48
CA THR A 64 16.21 -6.95 -10.71
C THR A 64 16.30 -8.12 -11.69
N ASP A 65 17.45 -8.27 -12.34
CA ASP A 65 17.76 -9.48 -13.11
C ASP A 65 17.93 -10.62 -12.10
N PHE A 66 16.84 -11.30 -11.78
CA PHE A 66 16.91 -12.55 -11.04
C PHE A 66 17.59 -13.57 -11.94
N ASN A 67 18.92 -13.68 -11.82
CA ASN A 67 19.67 -14.74 -12.46
C ASN A 67 19.10 -16.08 -12.00
N LEU A 68 18.38 -16.74 -12.91
CA LEU A 68 17.75 -18.04 -12.69
C LEU A 68 18.77 -19.12 -12.27
N SER A 69 20.07 -18.88 -12.46
CA SER A 69 21.15 -19.75 -11.99
C SER A 69 21.25 -19.86 -10.46
N ASN A 70 20.71 -18.90 -9.70
CA ASN A 70 20.76 -18.87 -8.23
C ASN A 70 19.41 -19.15 -7.57
N PHE A 71 18.45 -19.68 -8.32
CA PHE A 71 17.07 -19.90 -7.88
C PHE A 71 16.96 -20.64 -6.54
N ASP A 72 17.80 -21.66 -6.31
CA ASP A 72 17.79 -22.46 -5.07
C ASP A 72 18.23 -21.69 -3.81
N THR A 73 18.97 -20.59 -3.98
CA THR A 73 19.47 -19.77 -2.85
C THR A 73 18.57 -18.60 -2.50
N VAL A 74 17.70 -18.20 -3.43
CA VAL A 74 16.87 -17.00 -3.28
C VAL A 74 15.56 -17.35 -2.59
N LYS A 75 15.28 -16.69 -1.47
CA LYS A 75 13.99 -16.79 -0.76
C LYS A 75 13.05 -15.67 -1.19
N PHE A 76 12.30 -15.90 -2.27
CA PHE A 76 11.36 -14.93 -2.82
C PHE A 76 10.30 -14.51 -1.81
N LYS A 77 9.87 -15.42 -0.92
CA LYS A 77 8.97 -15.08 0.20
C LYS A 77 9.53 -13.97 1.08
N THR A 78 10.81 -14.07 1.44
CA THR A 78 11.49 -13.08 2.28
C THR A 78 11.64 -11.75 1.56
N ILE A 79 12.05 -11.78 0.28
CA ILE A 79 12.19 -10.56 -0.54
C ILE A 79 10.86 -9.84 -0.66
N TYR A 80 9.80 -10.57 -1.04
CA TYR A 80 8.46 -9.99 -1.16
C TYR A 80 8.01 -9.40 0.17
N LYS A 81 8.17 -10.13 1.27
CA LYS A 81 7.80 -9.65 2.62
C LYS A 81 8.50 -8.34 2.99
N ILE A 82 9.80 -8.22 2.72
CA ILE A 82 10.56 -6.98 2.99
C ILE A 82 9.99 -5.82 2.17
N ARG A 83 9.72 -6.04 0.88
CA ARG A 83 9.18 -5.02 -0.03
C ARG A 83 7.78 -4.57 0.38
N TYR A 84 6.90 -5.53 0.65
CA TYR A 84 5.54 -5.28 1.13
C TYR A 84 5.55 -4.45 2.42
N GLU A 85 6.43 -4.79 3.37
CA GLU A 85 6.53 -4.06 4.64
C GLU A 85 7.03 -2.63 4.43
N LYS A 86 8.04 -2.45 3.56
CA LYS A 86 8.54 -1.13 3.19
C LYS A 86 7.43 -0.27 2.58
N GLU A 87 6.66 -0.81 1.64
CA GLU A 87 5.56 -0.07 1.01
C GLU A 87 4.47 0.30 2.02
N ARG A 88 4.12 -0.62 2.92
CA ARG A 88 3.13 -0.37 3.96
C ARG A 88 3.52 0.81 4.85
N VAL A 89 4.78 0.86 5.27
CA VAL A 89 5.32 1.96 6.09
C VAL A 89 5.36 3.27 5.30
N LEU A 90 5.74 3.23 4.01
CA LEU A 90 5.71 4.41 3.15
C LEU A 90 4.30 4.96 2.97
N ALA A 91 3.32 4.10 2.69
CA ALA A 91 1.92 4.48 2.56
C ALA A 91 1.38 5.13 3.84
N GLU A 92 1.76 4.61 5.01
CA GLU A 92 1.42 5.20 6.31
C GLU A 92 2.06 6.58 6.50
N CYS A 93 3.35 6.71 6.22
CA CYS A 93 4.07 7.99 6.30
C CYS A 93 3.49 9.05 5.35
N VAL A 94 3.16 8.66 4.11
CA VAL A 94 2.53 9.54 3.12
C VAL A 94 1.16 10.01 3.63
N ARG A 95 0.34 9.11 4.16
CA ARG A 95 -0.97 9.47 4.74
C ARG A 95 -0.81 10.47 5.89
N GLU A 96 0.10 10.21 6.82
CA GLU A 96 0.37 11.15 7.91
C GLU A 96 0.84 12.53 7.41
N PHE A 97 1.72 12.53 6.42
CA PHE A 97 2.21 13.76 5.81
C PHE A 97 1.06 14.55 5.16
N GLN A 98 0.19 13.88 4.41
CA GLN A 98 -0.99 14.48 3.79
C GLN A 98 -1.94 15.07 4.85
N GLU A 99 -2.20 14.35 5.94
CA GLU A 99 -3.02 14.85 7.06
C GLU A 99 -2.39 16.08 7.74
N ARG A 100 -1.05 16.14 7.85
CA ARG A 100 -0.34 17.34 8.35
C ARG A 100 -0.47 18.51 7.37
N GLN A 101 -0.24 18.28 6.08
CA GLN A 101 -0.37 19.30 5.04
C GLN A 101 -1.78 19.92 4.99
N LEU A 102 -2.82 19.07 5.11
CA LEU A 102 -4.20 19.54 5.15
C LEU A 102 -4.45 20.46 6.36
N ARG A 103 -3.96 20.10 7.55
CA ARG A 103 -4.08 20.94 8.76
C ARG A 103 -3.41 22.29 8.59
N TYR A 104 -2.18 22.33 8.05
CA TYR A 104 -1.49 23.59 7.81
C TYR A 104 -2.22 24.46 6.80
N THR A 105 -2.73 23.86 5.72
CA THR A 105 -3.47 24.57 4.68
C THR A 105 -4.73 25.22 5.26
N GLN A 106 -5.47 24.50 6.09
CA GLN A 106 -6.66 25.01 6.78
C GLN A 106 -6.32 26.16 7.73
N GLU A 107 -5.23 26.06 8.49
CA GLU A 107 -4.84 27.14 9.42
C GLU A 107 -4.39 28.40 8.68
N VAL A 108 -3.60 28.26 7.60
CA VAL A 108 -3.20 29.38 6.75
C VAL A 108 -4.43 30.07 6.16
N GLN A 109 -5.41 29.29 5.68
CA GLN A 109 -6.65 29.83 5.16
C GLN A 109 -7.41 30.64 6.24
N ARG A 110 -7.60 30.06 7.43
CA ARG A 110 -8.27 30.72 8.56
C ARG A 110 -7.58 32.03 8.95
N ILE A 111 -6.25 32.04 9.02
CA ILE A 111 -5.48 33.26 9.33
C ILE A 111 -5.66 34.30 8.21
N SER A 112 -5.63 33.87 6.94
CA SER A 112 -5.81 34.77 5.80
C SER A 112 -7.18 35.45 5.79
N GLU A 113 -8.23 34.70 6.09
CA GLU A 113 -9.61 35.21 6.21
C GLU A 113 -9.69 36.23 7.34
N ARG A 114 -9.12 35.91 8.50
CA ARG A 114 -9.09 36.82 9.65
C ARG A 114 -8.30 38.11 9.35
N MET A 115 -7.19 38.03 8.63
CA MET A 115 -6.43 39.21 8.21
C MET A 115 -7.22 40.06 7.21
N ALA A 116 -7.96 39.45 6.29
CA ALA A 116 -8.82 40.15 5.36
C ALA A 116 -9.97 40.89 6.08
N GLU A 117 -10.61 40.24 7.06
CA GLU A 117 -11.61 40.87 7.92
C GLU A 117 -11.06 42.11 8.65
N MET A 118 -9.89 41.98 9.29
CA MET A 118 -9.25 43.09 10.00
C MET A 118 -8.90 44.24 9.06
N ARG A 119 -8.40 43.93 7.85
CA ARG A 119 -8.12 44.93 6.82
C ARG A 119 -9.39 45.67 6.40
N ASN A 120 -10.48 44.94 6.13
CA ASN A 120 -11.75 45.54 5.72
C ASN A 120 -12.34 46.42 6.83
N ALA A 121 -12.27 45.98 8.09
CA ALA A 121 -12.71 46.77 9.24
C ALA A 121 -11.90 48.06 9.41
N ALA A 122 -10.59 48.03 9.21
CA ALA A 122 -9.74 49.21 9.26
C ALA A 122 -10.07 50.22 8.16
N MET A 123 -10.35 49.76 6.94
CA MET A 123 -10.75 50.63 5.82
C MET A 123 -12.12 51.31 6.09
N ALA A 124 -13.10 50.55 6.59
CA ALA A 124 -14.41 51.10 6.94
C ALA A 124 -14.35 52.13 8.09
N GLY A 125 -13.48 51.89 9.08
CA GLY A 125 -13.22 52.87 10.16
C GLY A 125 -12.61 54.17 9.64
N ASN A 126 -11.76 54.12 8.61
CA ASN A 126 -11.11 55.30 8.04
C ASN A 126 -12.07 56.17 7.19
N GLU A 127 -13.03 55.55 6.50
CA GLU A 127 -14.10 56.27 5.79
C GLU A 127 -15.06 56.99 6.76
N GLY A 128 -15.32 56.38 7.93
CA GLY A 128 -16.10 57.03 8.99
C GLY A 128 -15.44 58.29 9.56
N VAL A 129 -14.11 58.33 9.64
CA VAL A 129 -13.37 59.52 10.13
C VAL A 129 -13.36 60.64 9.09
N LEU A 130 -13.30 60.32 7.80
CA LEU A 130 -13.35 61.31 6.71
C LEU A 130 -14.74 61.91 6.50
N PHE A 131 -15.82 61.28 6.98
CA PHE A 131 -17.18 61.81 6.86
C PHE A 131 -17.51 62.90 7.90
N TRP A 132 -16.70 63.04 8.96
CA TRP A 132 -16.88 64.04 10.03
C TRP A 132 -15.82 65.17 10.01
N ALA A 133 -14.98 65.24 8.97
CA ALA A 133 -13.99 66.29 8.75
C ALA A 133 -14.44 67.25 7.64
#